data_AF-A0A321L3M7-F1
#
_entry.id   AF-A0A321L3M7-F1
#
_cell.length_a   1.000
_cell.length_b   1.000
_cell.length_c   1.000
_cell.angle_alpha   90.00
_cell.angle_beta   90.00
_cell.angle_gamma   90.00
#
_symmetry.space_group_name_H-M   'P 1'
#
loop_
_entity.id
_entity.type
_entity.pdbx_description
1 polymer ?
#
loop_
_entity_poly.entity_id
_entity_poly.type
_entity_poly.pdbx_seq_one_letter_code
_entity_poly.pdbx_strand_id
1 'polypeptide(L)'
;MYPLRASQLELHHPTHLNTQNANLFLRSPLIKAQSDGDFGKAVTRARNHQNQVSLSNFAALDDEQERLRREASYLGFHYRYKAEVPDTQVDRARIGLDEAAQALAMLQVDPRYVVWLKKEPAQLLDTQSDQYKALFSASVTSFQLINAVVVNRYVQRRMQEEARTATGAERLIYKHGNYAVAWVIAKRLKSAINSSAVIDGATLEIKLSAIFDQLRLTHLNHTTAATNLRGPLALFRNQTHTVPLLEKVMIENYDLSTDLAIPSKRSQHKAGQLYPEALFNYLVSKAPQIVDIP
;
A
#
# COMPACT_ATOMS: atom_id res chain seq x y z
N MET A 1 67.67 -57.48 4.92
CA MET A 1 67.91 -56.91 3.58
C MET A 1 67.78 -55.40 3.71
N TYR A 2 68.90 -54.67 3.81
CA TYR A 2 68.99 -53.20 3.70
C TYR A 2 68.78 -52.78 2.23
N PRO A 3 68.47 -51.52 1.84
CA PRO A 3 69.03 -50.27 2.39
C PRO A 3 68.05 -49.09 2.70
N LEU A 4 68.33 -48.27 3.74
CA LEU A 4 68.83 -46.85 3.74
C LEU A 4 67.72 -45.79 3.47
N ARG A 5 67.60 -44.62 4.15
CA ARG A 5 68.39 -43.90 5.17
C ARG A 5 67.56 -42.71 5.74
N ALA A 6 67.81 -42.36 7.01
CA ALA A 6 68.05 -41.02 7.62
C ALA A 6 67.22 -39.79 7.18
N SER A 7 66.81 -38.81 8.02
CA SER A 7 67.22 -38.39 9.37
C SER A 7 66.28 -37.28 9.85
N GLN A 8 66.12 -37.17 11.18
CA GLN A 8 65.58 -36.01 11.91
C GLN A 8 66.38 -34.73 11.61
N LEU A 9 65.72 -33.56 11.63
CA LEU A 9 66.31 -32.29 12.12
C LEU A 9 65.21 -31.22 12.31
N GLU A 10 64.86 -31.04 13.59
CA GLU A 10 64.64 -29.79 14.35
C GLU A 10 63.77 -28.65 13.79
N LEU A 11 62.71 -28.38 14.57
CA LEU A 11 62.00 -27.12 14.67
C LEU A 11 62.90 -26.02 15.26
N HIS A 12 63.17 -24.97 14.49
CA HIS A 12 63.54 -23.66 15.03
C HIS A 12 62.49 -22.62 14.64
N HIS A 13 61.74 -22.14 15.64
CA HIS A 13 61.20 -20.78 15.60
C HIS A 13 62.28 -19.81 16.07
N PRO A 14 62.33 -18.59 15.52
CA PRO A 14 61.83 -17.47 16.31
C PRO A 14 61.02 -16.44 15.50
N THR A 15 59.88 -16.07 16.09
CA THR A 15 59.46 -14.69 16.38
C THR A 15 59.79 -13.59 15.35
N HIS A 16 58.77 -13.05 14.66
CA HIS A 16 58.22 -11.71 14.94
C HIS A 16 57.27 -11.19 13.84
N LEU A 17 56.23 -10.51 14.32
CA LEU A 17 55.45 -9.43 13.70
C LEU A 17 54.33 -9.79 12.70
N ASN A 18 53.14 -9.59 13.25
CA ASN A 18 51.80 -9.62 12.70
C ASN A 18 51.56 -8.44 11.74
N THR A 19 51.35 -8.72 10.45
CA THR A 19 50.63 -7.84 9.52
C THR A 19 49.63 -8.68 8.74
N GLN A 20 48.37 -8.66 9.18
CA GLN A 20 47.28 -9.26 8.43
C GLN A 20 47.06 -8.47 7.13
N ASN A 21 47.48 -9.07 6.01
CA ASN A 21 47.08 -8.67 4.67
C ASN A 21 45.57 -8.88 4.51
N ALA A 22 44.84 -7.80 4.23
CA ALA A 22 43.46 -7.86 3.80
C ALA A 22 43.39 -8.49 2.40
N ASN A 23 42.91 -9.73 2.31
CA ASN A 23 42.56 -10.34 1.03
C ASN A 23 41.21 -9.75 0.55
N LEU A 24 41.29 -8.72 -0.29
CA LEU A 24 40.14 -8.20 -1.02
C LEU A 24 39.73 -9.22 -2.10
N PHE A 25 38.71 -10.02 -1.84
CA PHE A 25 38.09 -10.88 -2.85
C PHE A 25 37.24 -10.03 -3.80
N LEU A 26 37.88 -9.42 -4.80
CA LEU A 26 37.19 -8.87 -5.97
C LEU A 26 36.71 -10.03 -6.86
N ARG A 27 35.42 -10.38 -6.77
CA ARG A 27 34.75 -11.18 -7.79
C ARG A 27 34.40 -10.29 -8.98
N SER A 28 35.30 -10.20 -9.95
CA SER A 28 35.02 -9.59 -11.25
C SER A 28 34.82 -10.69 -12.30
N PRO A 29 33.60 -10.96 -12.77
CA PRO A 29 33.40 -11.89 -13.88
C PRO A 29 33.82 -11.19 -15.18
N LEU A 30 35.04 -11.49 -15.65
CA LEU A 30 35.49 -11.07 -16.98
C LEU A 30 35.00 -12.11 -18.00
N ILE A 31 34.12 -11.70 -18.91
CA ILE A 31 33.65 -12.55 -20.01
C ILE A 31 33.99 -11.85 -21.33
N LYS A 32 34.89 -12.45 -22.10
CA LYS A 32 35.11 -12.09 -23.50
C LYS A 32 34.11 -12.89 -24.34
N ALA A 33 33.03 -12.26 -24.78
CA ALA A 33 32.06 -12.89 -25.68
C ALA A 33 32.29 -12.40 -27.12
N GLN A 34 32.43 -13.34 -28.06
CA GLN A 34 32.14 -13.05 -29.46
C GLN A 34 30.61 -12.92 -29.60
N SER A 35 30.19 -11.93 -30.36
CA SER A 35 28.80 -11.52 -30.53
C SER A 35 27.96 -12.66 -31.11
N ASP A 36 27.00 -13.19 -30.35
CA ASP A 36 25.77 -13.74 -30.94
C ASP A 36 24.57 -13.69 -29.99
N GLY A 37 23.65 -12.78 -30.38
CA GLY A 37 22.20 -12.65 -30.17
C GLY A 37 21.45 -13.16 -28.94
N ASP A 38 21.75 -14.36 -28.44
CA ASP A 38 20.80 -15.12 -27.61
C ASP A 38 21.34 -15.51 -26.23
N PHE A 39 22.65 -15.75 -26.10
CA PHE A 39 23.26 -16.00 -24.79
C PHE A 39 23.23 -14.74 -23.91
N GLY A 40 23.50 -13.57 -24.49
CA GLY A 40 23.39 -12.29 -23.80
C GLY A 40 21.98 -12.05 -23.24
N LYS A 41 20.94 -12.33 -24.03
CA LYS A 41 19.53 -12.17 -23.59
C LYS A 41 19.13 -13.16 -22.50
N ALA A 42 19.62 -14.40 -22.57
CA ALA A 42 19.38 -15.41 -21.54
C ALA A 42 20.08 -15.03 -20.22
N VAL A 43 21.31 -14.52 -20.28
CA VAL A 43 22.05 -14.02 -19.12
C VAL A 43 21.39 -12.76 -18.55
N THR A 44 20.88 -11.85 -19.38
CA THR A 44 20.13 -10.67 -18.92
C THR A 44 18.80 -11.08 -18.27
N ARG A 45 18.06 -12.06 -18.83
CA ARG A 45 16.83 -12.58 -18.21
C ARG A 45 17.11 -13.29 -16.89
N ALA A 46 18.13 -14.15 -16.83
CA ALA A 46 18.50 -14.86 -15.62
C ALA A 46 18.98 -13.89 -14.51
N ARG A 47 19.73 -12.84 -14.89
CA ARG A 47 20.17 -11.81 -13.95
C ARG A 47 19.03 -10.89 -13.50
N ASN A 48 18.08 -10.55 -14.37
CA ASN A 48 16.85 -9.82 -13.99
C ASN A 48 15.94 -10.67 -13.08
N HIS A 49 15.98 -11.99 -13.20
CA HIS A 49 15.22 -12.90 -12.35
C HIS A 49 15.88 -13.12 -10.98
N GLN A 50 17.22 -12.99 -10.90
CA GLN A 50 18.00 -13.01 -9.65
C GLN A 50 18.04 -11.65 -8.94
N ASN A 51 17.99 -10.55 -9.69
CA ASN A 51 17.85 -9.18 -9.21
C ASN A 51 16.51 -8.62 -9.68
N GLN A 52 15.40 -9.17 -9.19
CA GLN A 52 14.10 -8.58 -9.44
C GLN A 52 14.12 -7.20 -8.78
N VAL A 53 14.42 -6.15 -9.56
CA VAL A 53 14.39 -4.78 -9.09
C VAL A 53 12.93 -4.49 -8.78
N SER A 54 12.54 -4.70 -7.53
CA SER A 54 11.20 -4.42 -7.05
C SER A 54 10.88 -2.95 -7.34
N LEU A 55 9.64 -2.63 -7.71
CA LEU A 55 9.20 -1.25 -7.89
C LEU A 55 9.54 -0.36 -6.67
N SER A 56 9.58 -0.97 -5.48
CA SER A 56 10.05 -0.34 -4.24
C SER A 56 11.49 0.20 -4.29
N ASN A 57 12.37 -0.42 -5.08
CA ASN A 57 13.76 0.05 -5.25
C ASN A 57 13.83 1.33 -6.08
N PHE A 58 12.84 1.59 -6.93
CA PHE A 58 12.72 2.86 -7.65
C PHE A 58 12.13 3.95 -6.75
N ALA A 59 11.17 3.61 -5.89
CA ALA A 59 10.66 4.53 -4.87
C ALA A 59 11.75 4.99 -3.90
N ALA A 60 12.81 4.20 -3.71
CA ALA A 60 13.97 4.58 -2.92
C ALA A 60 14.75 5.80 -3.46
N LEU A 61 14.56 6.14 -4.74
CA LEU A 61 15.20 7.26 -5.44
C LEU A 61 14.35 8.53 -5.46
N ASP A 62 13.15 8.49 -4.87
CA ASP A 62 12.22 9.60 -4.84
C ASP A 62 12.48 10.50 -3.62
N ASP A 63 12.78 11.78 -3.88
CA ASP A 63 13.08 12.77 -2.85
C ASP A 63 11.88 13.01 -1.92
N GLU A 64 10.65 12.85 -2.41
CA GLU A 64 9.44 12.98 -1.57
C GLU A 64 9.38 11.88 -0.50
N GLN A 65 9.87 10.67 -0.81
CA GLN A 65 9.91 9.58 0.15
C GLN A 65 10.90 9.86 1.29
N GLU A 66 12.08 10.40 0.97
CA GLU A 66 13.06 10.80 1.99
C GLU A 66 12.58 12.01 2.80
N ARG A 67 11.90 12.97 2.17
CA ARG A 67 11.26 14.10 2.86
C ARG A 67 10.25 13.60 3.89
N LEU A 68 9.29 12.78 3.46
CA LEU A 68 8.27 12.19 4.32
C LEU A 68 8.89 11.38 5.46
N ARG A 69 9.98 10.63 5.19
CA ARG A 69 10.70 9.88 6.22
C ARG A 69 11.28 10.79 7.30
N ARG A 70 11.96 11.86 6.92
CA ARG A 70 12.55 12.82 7.87
C ARG A 70 11.47 13.49 8.70
N GLU A 71 10.45 14.02 8.05
CA GLU A 71 9.31 14.67 8.70
C GLU A 71 8.59 13.72 9.68
N ALA A 72 8.32 12.48 9.26
CA ALA A 72 7.66 11.48 10.11
C ALA A 72 8.50 11.15 11.37
N SER A 73 9.83 11.16 11.25
CA SER A 73 10.72 10.89 12.39
C SER A 73 10.62 11.95 13.50
N TYR A 74 10.37 13.21 13.16
CA TYR A 74 10.11 14.27 14.14
C TYR A 74 8.79 14.08 14.89
N LEU A 75 7.85 13.34 14.29
CA LEU A 75 6.57 12.97 14.89
C LEU A 75 6.63 11.65 15.66
N GLY A 76 7.83 11.04 15.78
CA GLY A 76 8.03 9.75 16.46
C GLY A 76 7.65 8.53 15.62
N PHE A 77 7.48 8.68 14.30
CA PHE A 77 7.16 7.58 13.40
C PHE A 77 8.37 7.15 12.55
N HIS A 78 8.50 5.85 12.35
CA HIS A 78 9.57 5.23 11.56
C HIS A 78 9.02 4.81 10.19
N TYR A 79 9.11 5.70 9.21
CA TYR A 79 8.71 5.41 7.83
C TYR A 79 9.81 4.63 7.08
N ARG A 80 9.47 3.44 6.56
CA ARG A 80 10.39 2.54 5.87
C ARG A 80 9.97 2.43 4.41
N TYR A 81 10.67 3.18 3.57
CA TYR A 81 10.42 3.19 2.13
C TYR A 81 11.42 2.36 1.31
N LYS A 82 12.52 1.92 1.93
CA LYS A 82 13.54 1.06 1.33
C LYS A 82 13.33 -0.38 1.74
N ALA A 83 13.68 -1.31 0.84
CA ALA A 83 13.67 -2.73 1.13
C ALA A 83 14.69 -3.03 2.24
N GLU A 84 14.19 -3.42 3.39
CA GLU A 84 14.97 -3.80 4.57
C GLU A 84 14.43 -5.13 5.09
N VAL A 85 15.20 -5.81 5.94
CA VAL A 85 14.80 -7.09 6.52
C VAL A 85 13.44 -6.92 7.21
N PRO A 86 12.44 -7.79 6.92
CA PRO A 86 11.17 -7.78 7.63
C PRO A 86 11.45 -7.93 9.12
N ASP A 87 11.04 -6.94 9.90
CA ASP A 87 11.11 -7.03 11.34
C ASP A 87 9.81 -7.70 11.82
N THR A 88 9.93 -8.73 12.65
CA THR A 88 8.80 -9.52 13.13
C THR A 88 8.02 -8.82 14.23
N GLN A 89 8.51 -7.69 14.75
CA GLN A 89 7.85 -6.95 15.82
C GLN A 89 6.78 -5.99 15.28
N VAL A 90 5.54 -6.18 15.77
CA VAL A 90 4.41 -5.29 15.50
C VAL A 90 4.63 -3.98 16.28
N ASP A 91 4.97 -2.92 15.56
CA ASP A 91 5.17 -1.58 16.11
C ASP A 91 4.22 -0.59 15.43
N ARG A 92 3.40 0.11 16.23
CA ARG A 92 2.42 1.08 15.74
C ARG A 92 3.08 2.32 15.16
N ALA A 93 4.31 2.66 15.55
CA ALA A 93 5.03 3.81 15.03
C ALA A 93 5.72 3.54 13.68
N ARG A 94 5.84 2.28 13.25
CA ARG A 94 6.46 1.92 11.97
C ARG A 94 5.45 2.00 10.86
N ILE A 95 5.85 2.54 9.71
CA ILE A 95 4.99 2.62 8.51
C ILE A 95 5.80 2.10 7.32
N GLY A 96 5.26 1.16 6.55
CA GLY A 96 5.90 0.68 5.32
C GLY A 96 5.45 1.45 4.08
N LEU A 97 6.25 1.45 3.00
CA LEU A 97 5.86 2.04 1.70
C LEU A 97 4.52 1.51 1.17
N ASP A 98 4.33 0.19 1.19
CA ASP A 98 3.10 -0.44 0.69
C ASP A 98 1.89 0.01 1.48
N GLU A 99 2.04 0.11 2.80
CA GLU A 99 0.99 0.56 3.71
C GLU A 99 0.67 2.05 3.52
N ALA A 100 1.71 2.88 3.36
CA ALA A 100 1.58 4.29 3.03
C ALA A 100 0.81 4.49 1.72
N ALA A 101 1.19 3.76 0.66
CA ALA A 101 0.51 3.82 -0.64
C ALA A 101 -0.96 3.38 -0.53
N GLN A 102 -1.24 2.30 0.21
CA GLN A 102 -2.61 1.84 0.48
C GLN A 102 -3.44 2.90 1.20
N ALA A 103 -2.89 3.50 2.25
CA ALA A 103 -3.58 4.51 3.04
C ALA A 103 -3.87 5.79 2.22
N LEU A 104 -2.87 6.29 1.49
CA LEU A 104 -3.01 7.48 0.64
C LEU A 104 -3.98 7.24 -0.53
N ALA A 105 -4.03 6.01 -1.05
CA ALA A 105 -5.00 5.62 -2.07
C ALA A 105 -6.46 5.74 -1.58
N MET A 106 -6.71 5.56 -0.28
CA MET A 106 -8.04 5.79 0.30
C MET A 106 -8.44 7.27 0.30
N LEU A 107 -7.49 8.20 0.21
CA LEU A 107 -7.78 9.64 0.15
C LEU A 107 -8.17 10.12 -1.25
N GLN A 108 -7.77 9.41 -2.29
CA GLN A 108 -7.99 9.79 -3.69
C GLN A 108 -9.46 9.81 -4.08
N VAL A 109 -9.91 10.82 -4.80
CA VAL A 109 -11.32 10.96 -5.23
C VAL A 109 -11.71 9.87 -6.24
N ASP A 110 -10.74 9.34 -6.98
CA ASP A 110 -10.96 8.29 -7.96
C ASP A 110 -11.32 6.96 -7.27
N PRO A 111 -12.54 6.41 -7.49
CA PRO A 111 -12.96 5.14 -6.88
C PRO A 111 -12.19 3.93 -7.41
N ARG A 112 -11.46 4.06 -8.53
CA ARG A 112 -10.69 2.96 -9.14
C ARG A 112 -9.50 2.54 -8.28
N TYR A 113 -9.03 3.39 -7.36
CA TYR A 113 -8.00 3.00 -6.38
C TYR A 113 -8.42 1.78 -5.54
N VAL A 114 -9.71 1.63 -5.22
CA VAL A 114 -10.25 0.44 -4.55
C VAL A 114 -10.02 -0.82 -5.39
N VAL A 115 -10.20 -0.71 -6.70
CA VAL A 115 -10.05 -1.81 -7.66
C VAL A 115 -8.57 -2.18 -7.85
N TRP A 116 -7.70 -1.17 -8.02
CA TRP A 116 -6.26 -1.39 -8.18
C TRP A 116 -5.66 -2.07 -6.94
N LEU A 117 -6.03 -1.60 -5.75
CA LEU A 117 -5.62 -2.24 -4.50
C LEU A 117 -6.11 -3.68 -4.37
N LYS A 118 -7.30 -3.97 -4.89
CA LYS A 118 -7.84 -5.33 -4.85
C LYS A 118 -7.19 -6.25 -5.86
N LYS A 119 -6.85 -5.73 -7.04
CA LYS A 119 -6.38 -6.53 -8.18
C LYS A 119 -4.87 -6.73 -8.15
N GLU A 120 -4.11 -5.65 -8.00
CA GLU A 120 -2.66 -5.61 -8.10
C GLU A 120 -2.12 -4.35 -7.37
N PRO A 121 -2.02 -4.37 -6.03
CA PRO A 121 -1.61 -3.21 -5.25
C PRO A 121 -0.18 -2.73 -5.56
N ALA A 122 0.70 -3.64 -5.98
CA ALA A 122 2.07 -3.32 -6.37
C ALA A 122 2.15 -2.32 -7.55
N GLN A 123 1.12 -2.24 -8.40
CA GLN A 123 1.04 -1.26 -9.48
C GLN A 123 1.06 0.18 -8.95
N LEU A 124 0.55 0.42 -7.74
CA LEU A 124 0.54 1.75 -7.12
C LEU A 124 1.92 2.21 -6.62
N LEU A 125 2.93 1.34 -6.73
CA LEU A 125 4.32 1.61 -6.36
C LEU A 125 5.19 1.88 -7.58
N ASP A 126 4.62 1.86 -8.79
CA ASP A 126 5.33 2.24 -10.00
C ASP A 126 5.54 3.76 -10.01
N THR A 127 6.76 4.20 -9.69
CA THR A 127 7.18 5.61 -9.65
C THR A 127 6.89 6.41 -10.92
N GLN A 128 6.79 5.75 -12.07
CA GLN A 128 6.53 6.42 -13.35
C GLN A 128 5.03 6.66 -13.57
N SER A 129 4.18 5.92 -12.87
CA SER A 129 2.73 5.98 -13.02
C SER A 129 2.13 7.26 -12.45
N ASP A 130 1.08 7.75 -13.09
CA ASP A 130 0.30 8.90 -12.59
C ASP A 130 -0.34 8.57 -11.23
N GLN A 131 -0.68 7.29 -11.01
CA GLN A 131 -1.24 6.82 -9.76
C GLN A 131 -0.27 7.04 -8.61
N TYR A 132 0.98 6.61 -8.75
CA TYR A 132 2.00 6.81 -7.72
C TYR A 132 2.27 8.29 -7.46
N LYS A 133 2.41 9.09 -8.53
CA LYS A 133 2.65 10.55 -8.41
C LYS A 133 1.50 11.27 -7.69
N ALA A 134 0.27 10.80 -7.88
CA ALA A 134 -0.89 11.31 -7.14
C ALA A 134 -0.90 10.87 -5.66
N LEU A 135 -0.33 9.71 -5.33
CA LEU A 135 -0.18 9.25 -3.95
C LEU A 135 0.93 10.01 -3.22
N PHE A 136 2.11 10.16 -3.83
CA PHE A 136 3.29 10.77 -3.22
C PHE A 136 3.63 12.09 -3.91
N SER A 137 2.74 13.06 -3.80
CA SER A 137 2.98 14.42 -4.31
C SER A 137 3.61 15.31 -3.24
N ALA A 138 4.25 16.40 -3.66
CA ALA A 138 4.81 17.41 -2.75
C ALA A 138 3.78 18.08 -1.81
N SER A 139 2.48 17.92 -2.10
CA SER A 139 1.40 18.42 -1.23
C SER A 139 1.11 17.51 -0.03
N VAL A 140 1.60 16.27 -0.05
CA VAL A 140 1.35 15.28 1.01
C VAL A 140 2.28 15.56 2.18
N THR A 141 1.72 15.85 3.34
CA THR A 141 2.49 16.07 4.57
C THR A 141 2.67 14.77 5.34
N SER A 142 3.69 14.69 6.21
CA SER A 142 3.83 13.52 7.07
C SER A 142 2.66 13.36 8.05
N PHE A 143 2.02 14.45 8.49
CA PHE A 143 0.76 14.36 9.24
C PHE A 143 -0.33 13.66 8.43
N GLN A 144 -0.55 14.07 7.17
CA GLN A 144 -1.54 13.45 6.30
C GLN A 144 -1.25 11.96 6.09
N LEU A 145 0.02 11.61 5.83
CA LEU A 145 0.45 10.23 5.66
C LEU A 145 0.18 9.40 6.93
N ILE A 146 0.65 9.85 8.09
CA ILE A 146 0.50 9.14 9.36
C ILE A 146 -0.98 8.96 9.70
N ASN A 147 -1.76 10.04 9.60
CA ASN A 147 -3.19 10.01 9.90
C ASN A 147 -3.95 9.08 8.97
N ALA A 148 -3.64 9.10 7.67
CA ALA A 148 -4.22 8.16 6.72
C ALA A 148 -3.91 6.70 7.09
N VAL A 149 -2.67 6.42 7.53
CA VAL A 149 -2.26 5.07 7.96
C VAL A 149 -2.98 4.65 9.23
N VAL A 150 -3.10 5.53 10.23
CA VAL A 150 -3.86 5.27 11.46
C VAL A 150 -5.32 4.91 11.15
N VAL A 151 -5.98 5.70 10.30
CA VAL A 151 -7.36 5.45 9.87
C VAL A 151 -7.47 4.14 9.09
N ASN A 152 -6.59 3.91 8.12
CA ASN A 152 -6.63 2.69 7.33
C ASN A 152 -6.44 1.45 8.22
N ARG A 153 -5.47 1.46 9.14
CA ARG A 153 -5.26 0.37 10.12
C ARG A 153 -6.50 0.07 10.93
N TYR A 154 -7.18 1.09 11.45
CA TYR A 154 -8.42 0.92 12.19
C TYR A 154 -9.46 0.19 11.33
N VAL A 155 -9.71 0.67 10.11
CA VAL A 155 -10.73 0.08 9.23
C VAL A 155 -10.35 -1.35 8.81
N GLN A 156 -9.09 -1.59 8.42
CA GLN A 156 -8.63 -2.92 8.03
C GLN A 156 -8.77 -3.91 9.18
N ARG A 157 -8.39 -3.51 10.40
CA ARG A 157 -8.54 -4.32 11.62
C ARG A 157 -10.01 -4.67 11.86
N ARG A 158 -10.90 -3.66 11.90
CA ARG A 158 -12.34 -3.87 12.13
C ARG A 158 -12.95 -4.78 11.07
N MET A 159 -12.70 -4.53 9.78
CA MET A 159 -13.18 -5.40 8.70
C MET A 159 -12.66 -6.84 8.81
N GLN A 160 -11.42 -7.03 9.28
CA GLN A 160 -10.86 -8.36 9.52
C GLN A 160 -11.53 -9.06 10.71
N GLU A 161 -11.83 -8.34 11.79
CA GLU A 161 -12.57 -8.87 12.95
C GLU A 161 -13.96 -9.35 12.54
N GLU A 162 -14.72 -8.53 11.81
CA GLU A 162 -16.05 -8.89 11.31
C GLU A 162 -15.99 -10.08 10.32
N ALA A 163 -14.94 -10.17 9.49
CA ALA A 163 -14.74 -11.31 8.60
C ALA A 163 -14.39 -12.62 9.36
N ARG A 164 -13.87 -12.55 10.59
CA ARG A 164 -13.57 -13.74 11.40
C ARG A 164 -14.82 -14.31 12.06
N THR A 165 -15.78 -13.45 12.41
CA THR A 165 -17.04 -13.84 13.08
C THR A 165 -18.15 -14.20 12.08
N ALA A 166 -18.12 -13.64 10.87
CA ALA A 166 -19.08 -13.94 9.82
C ALA A 166 -18.84 -15.31 9.14
N THR A 167 -19.85 -15.77 8.41
CA THR A 167 -19.80 -17.03 7.65
C THR A 167 -20.21 -16.82 6.18
N GLY A 168 -19.97 -17.83 5.33
CA GLY A 168 -20.44 -17.86 3.94
C GLY A 168 -20.08 -16.62 3.10
N ALA A 169 -21.08 -16.08 2.40
CA ALA A 169 -20.93 -14.92 1.52
C ALA A 169 -20.60 -13.63 2.28
N GLU A 170 -21.21 -13.42 3.45
CA GLU A 170 -20.97 -12.25 4.31
C GLU A 170 -19.48 -12.13 4.69
N ARG A 171 -18.87 -13.24 5.12
CA ARG A 171 -17.42 -13.30 5.41
C ARG A 171 -16.57 -12.87 4.21
N LEU A 172 -16.93 -13.31 3.00
CA LEU A 172 -16.21 -12.95 1.78
C LEU A 172 -16.42 -11.48 1.42
N ILE A 173 -17.61 -10.92 1.66
CA ILE A 173 -17.88 -9.49 1.47
C ILE A 173 -17.00 -8.66 2.39
N TYR A 174 -16.91 -8.98 3.69
CA TYR A 174 -16.02 -8.24 4.60
C TYR A 174 -14.55 -8.39 4.22
N LYS A 175 -14.10 -9.60 3.87
CA LYS A 175 -12.71 -9.84 3.45
C LYS A 175 -12.34 -9.11 2.16
N HIS A 176 -13.29 -8.83 1.28
CA HIS A 176 -12.99 -8.31 -0.07
C HIS A 176 -13.43 -6.87 -0.31
N GLY A 177 -14.38 -6.36 0.46
CA GLY A 177 -14.83 -4.97 0.45
C GLY A 177 -14.12 -4.08 1.47
N ASN A 178 -13.09 -4.59 2.15
CA ASN A 178 -12.29 -3.85 3.13
C ASN A 178 -11.76 -2.50 2.59
N TYR A 179 -11.26 -2.47 1.35
CA TYR A 179 -10.81 -1.22 0.72
C TYR A 179 -11.97 -0.29 0.31
N ALA A 180 -13.14 -0.84 -0.02
CA ALA A 180 -14.31 -0.03 -0.35
C ALA A 180 -14.79 0.74 0.90
N VAL A 181 -14.90 0.05 2.04
CA VAL A 181 -15.28 0.67 3.32
C VAL A 181 -14.22 1.70 3.75
N ALA A 182 -12.93 1.36 3.68
CA ALA A 182 -11.85 2.28 4.03
C ALA A 182 -11.86 3.55 3.17
N TRP A 183 -12.10 3.41 1.86
CA TRP A 183 -12.16 4.54 0.95
C TRP A 183 -13.33 5.49 1.25
N VAL A 184 -14.51 4.97 1.62
CA VAL A 184 -15.66 5.80 2.02
C VAL A 184 -15.41 6.49 3.36
N ILE A 185 -14.91 5.76 4.37
CA ILE A 185 -14.57 6.34 5.69
C ILE A 185 -13.53 7.46 5.57
N ALA A 186 -12.50 7.27 4.74
CA ALA A 186 -11.46 8.26 4.54
C ALA A 186 -12.02 9.62 4.05
N LYS A 187 -13.12 9.63 3.29
CA LYS A 187 -13.76 10.89 2.86
C LYS A 187 -14.41 11.63 4.01
N ARG A 188 -15.01 10.90 4.95
CA ARG A 188 -15.64 11.44 6.15
C ARG A 188 -14.61 11.93 7.19
N LEU A 189 -13.34 11.54 7.04
CA LEU A 189 -12.23 11.95 7.91
C LEU A 189 -11.26 12.91 7.23
N LYS A 190 -11.63 13.49 6.08
CA LYS A 190 -10.73 14.35 5.31
C LYS A 190 -10.19 15.52 6.14
N SER A 191 -11.03 16.16 6.97
CA SER A 191 -10.60 17.26 7.84
C SER A 191 -9.60 16.81 8.91
N ALA A 192 -9.89 15.73 9.65
CA ALA A 192 -9.00 15.16 10.66
C ALA A 192 -7.66 14.69 10.06
N ILE A 193 -7.71 13.99 8.91
CA ILE A 193 -6.51 13.46 8.25
C ILE A 193 -5.59 14.59 7.79
N ASN A 194 -6.15 15.70 7.29
CA ASN A 194 -5.36 16.85 6.83
C ASN A 194 -4.97 17.83 7.95
N SER A 195 -5.30 17.53 9.20
CA SER A 195 -4.91 18.36 10.33
C SER A 195 -3.40 18.28 10.58
N SER A 196 -2.86 19.26 11.31
CA SER A 196 -1.46 19.28 11.75
C SER A 196 -1.27 18.59 13.11
N ALA A 197 -2.13 17.62 13.44
CA ALA A 197 -2.08 16.79 14.64
C ALA A 197 -2.12 15.32 14.25
N VAL A 198 -1.50 14.46 15.07
CA VAL A 198 -1.52 13.00 14.84
C VAL A 198 -2.73 12.41 15.52
N ILE A 199 -3.59 11.75 14.72
CA ILE A 199 -4.83 11.12 15.18
C ILE A 199 -4.57 10.15 16.34
N ASP A 200 -5.16 10.46 17.49
CA ASP A 200 -5.21 9.53 18.61
C ASP A 200 -6.13 8.35 18.29
N GLY A 201 -5.58 7.14 18.39
CA GLY A 201 -6.27 5.91 18.03
C GLY A 201 -7.48 5.60 18.93
N ALA A 202 -7.44 5.98 20.21
CA ALA A 202 -8.55 5.76 21.13
C ALA A 202 -9.73 6.69 20.83
N THR A 203 -9.43 7.97 20.57
CA THR A 203 -10.41 8.97 20.14
C THR A 203 -11.05 8.57 18.80
N LEU A 204 -10.24 8.12 17.84
CA LEU A 204 -10.72 7.60 16.57
C LEU A 204 -11.69 6.42 16.77
N GLU A 205 -11.34 5.47 17.63
CA GLU A 205 -12.18 4.29 17.89
C GLU A 205 -13.55 4.65 18.47
N ILE A 206 -13.59 5.55 19.46
CA ILE A 206 -14.84 6.02 20.07
C ILE A 206 -15.72 6.72 19.04
N LYS A 207 -15.15 7.62 18.23
CA LYS A 207 -15.91 8.41 17.25
C LYS A 207 -16.37 7.57 16.06
N LEU A 208 -15.56 6.60 15.64
CA LEU A 208 -15.79 5.88 14.39
C LEU A 208 -16.58 4.59 14.56
N SER A 209 -16.65 4.00 15.77
CA SER A 209 -17.28 2.68 15.98
C SER A 209 -18.70 2.58 15.40
N ALA A 210 -19.63 3.44 15.83
CA ALA A 210 -21.02 3.39 15.35
C ALA A 210 -21.14 3.72 13.85
N ILE A 211 -20.35 4.69 13.38
CA ILE A 211 -20.33 5.11 11.97
C ILE A 211 -19.81 4.00 11.06
N PHE A 212 -18.76 3.31 11.50
CA PHE A 212 -18.20 2.15 10.83
C PHE A 212 -19.24 1.04 10.72
N ASP A 213 -19.95 0.72 11.79
CA ASP A 213 -20.94 -0.36 11.78
C ASP A 213 -22.12 -0.06 10.85
N GLN A 214 -22.62 1.19 10.86
CA GLN A 214 -23.64 1.63 9.91
C GLN A 214 -23.18 1.50 8.46
N LEU A 215 -21.99 2.03 8.14
CA LEU A 215 -21.44 1.92 6.79
C LEU A 215 -21.18 0.46 6.39
N ARG A 216 -20.68 -0.36 7.31
CA ARG A 216 -20.44 -1.80 7.08
C ARG A 216 -21.73 -2.51 6.68
N LEU A 217 -22.84 -2.22 7.36
CA LEU A 217 -24.15 -2.80 7.05
C LEU A 217 -24.69 -2.31 5.70
N THR A 218 -24.64 -1.01 5.42
CA THR A 218 -25.01 -0.47 4.09
C THR A 218 -24.16 -1.12 2.99
N HIS A 219 -22.85 -1.21 3.19
CA HIS A 219 -21.94 -1.85 2.24
C HIS A 219 -22.28 -3.34 2.06
N LEU A 220 -22.58 -4.07 3.14
CA LEU A 220 -22.99 -5.47 3.07
C LEU A 220 -24.26 -5.64 2.24
N ASN A 221 -25.29 -4.83 2.50
CA ASN A 221 -26.57 -4.91 1.80
C ASN A 221 -26.41 -4.67 0.29
N HIS A 222 -25.73 -3.59 -0.09
CA HIS A 222 -25.49 -3.28 -1.50
C HIS A 222 -24.59 -4.30 -2.18
N THR A 223 -23.56 -4.78 -1.48
CA THR A 223 -22.67 -5.80 -2.05
C THR A 223 -23.43 -7.10 -2.25
N THR A 224 -24.24 -7.53 -1.27
CA THR A 224 -25.05 -8.75 -1.37
C THR A 224 -25.99 -8.69 -2.56
N ALA A 225 -26.67 -7.56 -2.77
CA ALA A 225 -27.54 -7.34 -3.92
C ALA A 225 -26.78 -7.28 -5.27
N ALA A 226 -25.51 -6.86 -5.26
CA ALA A 226 -24.67 -6.79 -6.45
C ALA A 226 -23.96 -8.13 -6.75
N THR A 227 -23.69 -8.95 -5.73
CA THR A 227 -23.13 -10.30 -5.84
C THR A 227 -24.23 -11.29 -6.17
N ASN A 228 -24.68 -11.27 -7.43
CA ASN A 228 -25.52 -12.34 -8.00
C ASN A 228 -24.67 -13.62 -8.24
N LEU A 229 -24.70 -14.22 -9.43
CA LEU A 229 -23.89 -15.38 -9.86
C LEU A 229 -22.35 -15.19 -9.78
N ARG A 230 -21.86 -14.07 -9.24
CA ARG A 230 -20.43 -13.71 -9.16
C ARG A 230 -20.04 -13.51 -7.70
N GLY A 231 -18.96 -14.17 -7.27
CA GLY A 231 -18.46 -14.06 -5.90
C GLY A 231 -17.89 -12.65 -5.58
N PRO A 232 -17.88 -12.23 -4.31
CA PRO A 232 -17.43 -10.90 -3.89
C PRO A 232 -16.03 -10.50 -4.39
N LEU A 233 -15.09 -11.44 -4.47
CA LEU A 233 -13.73 -11.18 -4.99
C LEU A 233 -13.75 -10.69 -6.43
N ALA A 234 -14.56 -11.32 -7.30
CA ALA A 234 -14.64 -10.98 -8.71
C ALA A 234 -15.29 -9.60 -8.92
N LEU A 235 -16.26 -9.25 -8.06
CA LEU A 235 -16.87 -7.93 -8.04
C LEU A 235 -15.82 -6.86 -7.78
N PHE A 236 -15.09 -6.94 -6.65
CA PHE A 236 -14.17 -5.87 -6.23
C PHE A 236 -12.93 -5.72 -7.14
N ARG A 237 -12.59 -6.72 -7.96
CA ARG A 237 -11.51 -6.65 -8.95
C ARG A 237 -11.94 -6.01 -10.28
N ASN A 238 -13.20 -5.63 -10.44
CA ASN A 238 -13.73 -5.11 -11.70
C ASN A 238 -14.41 -3.75 -11.52
N GLN A 239 -13.85 -2.72 -12.14
CA GLN A 239 -14.33 -1.34 -12.04
C GLN A 239 -15.79 -1.17 -12.48
N THR A 240 -16.25 -1.94 -13.48
CA THR A 240 -17.64 -1.86 -14.00
C THR A 240 -18.66 -2.26 -12.93
N HIS A 241 -18.26 -3.01 -11.89
CA HIS A 241 -19.12 -3.38 -10.78
C HIS A 241 -18.80 -2.59 -9.50
N THR A 242 -17.52 -2.42 -9.17
CA THR A 242 -17.09 -1.71 -7.96
C THR A 242 -17.49 -0.24 -7.98
N VAL A 243 -17.35 0.46 -9.11
CA VAL A 243 -17.63 1.90 -9.18
C VAL A 243 -19.12 2.20 -8.95
N PRO A 244 -20.08 1.54 -9.63
CA PRO A 244 -21.50 1.71 -9.33
C PRO A 244 -21.89 1.26 -7.91
N LEU A 245 -21.21 0.25 -7.35
CA LEU A 245 -21.42 -0.17 -5.96
C LEU A 245 -21.03 0.96 -4.99
N LEU A 246 -19.84 1.53 -5.15
CA LEU A 246 -19.36 2.63 -4.31
C LEU A 246 -20.27 3.85 -4.39
N GLU A 247 -20.76 4.16 -5.60
CA GLU A 247 -21.74 5.23 -5.79
C GLU A 247 -22.99 5.02 -4.93
N LYS A 248 -23.62 3.84 -4.99
CA LYS A 248 -24.81 3.52 -4.19
C LYS A 248 -24.52 3.59 -2.69
N VAL A 249 -23.40 3.02 -2.26
CA VAL A 249 -22.99 3.03 -0.84
C VAL A 249 -22.78 4.46 -0.34
N MET A 250 -22.12 5.33 -1.11
CA MET A 250 -21.95 6.73 -0.73
C MET A 250 -23.28 7.50 -0.67
N ILE A 251 -24.15 7.31 -1.68
CA ILE A 251 -25.43 8.02 -1.73
C ILE A 251 -26.28 7.67 -0.51
N GLU A 252 -26.37 6.40 -0.14
CA GLU A 252 -27.11 5.98 1.04
C GLU A 252 -26.42 6.41 2.34
N ASN A 253 -25.10 6.19 2.47
CA ASN A 253 -24.38 6.51 3.72
C ASN A 253 -24.31 8.00 4.00
N TYR A 254 -24.44 8.86 2.99
CA TYR A 254 -24.40 10.32 3.12
C TYR A 254 -25.79 10.96 3.07
N ASP A 255 -26.85 10.15 3.11
CA ASP A 255 -28.25 10.60 3.05
C ASP A 255 -28.58 11.46 1.81
N LEU A 256 -28.00 11.11 0.66
CA LEU A 256 -28.15 11.85 -0.60
C LEU A 256 -29.20 11.24 -1.55
N SER A 257 -29.97 10.24 -1.13
CA SER A 257 -30.93 9.52 -1.99
C SER A 257 -31.97 10.43 -2.66
N THR A 258 -32.30 11.57 -2.06
CA THR A 258 -33.25 12.58 -2.59
C THR A 258 -32.57 13.82 -3.18
N ASP A 259 -31.24 13.83 -3.28
CA ASP A 259 -30.49 14.98 -3.80
C ASP A 259 -30.71 15.15 -5.31
N LEU A 260 -31.34 16.26 -5.69
CA LEU A 260 -31.70 16.61 -7.06
C LEU A 260 -30.48 16.84 -7.97
N ALA A 261 -29.29 17.07 -7.41
CA ALA A 261 -28.07 17.23 -8.19
C ALA A 261 -27.53 15.90 -8.73
N ILE A 262 -27.83 14.75 -8.11
CA ILE A 262 -27.27 13.45 -8.50
C ILE A 262 -27.59 13.09 -9.96
N PRO A 263 -28.84 13.15 -10.44
CA PRO A 263 -29.15 12.85 -11.84
C PRO A 263 -28.36 13.72 -12.83
N SER A 264 -28.23 15.02 -12.53
CA SER A 264 -27.44 15.95 -13.35
C SER A 264 -25.95 15.62 -13.33
N LYS A 265 -25.40 15.23 -12.17
CA LYS A 265 -24.00 14.82 -12.06
C LYS A 265 -23.72 13.49 -12.77
N ARG A 266 -24.67 12.55 -12.77
CA ARG A 266 -24.60 11.32 -13.57
C ARG A 266 -24.58 11.61 -15.07
N SER A 267 -25.44 12.52 -15.56
CA SER A 267 -25.51 12.86 -16.99
C SER A 267 -24.30 13.62 -17.51
N GLN A 268 -23.44 14.14 -16.63
CA GLN A 268 -22.18 14.80 -16.99
C GLN A 268 -21.07 13.81 -17.34
N HIS A 269 -21.28 12.50 -17.20
CA HIS A 269 -20.31 11.50 -17.62
C HIS A 269 -20.13 11.51 -19.14
N LYS A 270 -18.92 11.81 -19.60
CA LYS A 270 -18.58 11.93 -21.02
C LYS A 270 -17.97 10.65 -21.57
N ALA A 271 -18.21 10.37 -22.84
CA ALA A 271 -17.52 9.30 -23.55
C ALA A 271 -15.99 9.48 -23.47
N GLY A 272 -15.28 8.43 -23.09
CA GLY A 272 -13.82 8.44 -22.91
C GLY A 272 -13.35 8.69 -21.47
N GLN A 273 -14.22 9.15 -20.56
CA GLN A 273 -13.89 9.20 -19.14
C GLN A 273 -13.80 7.79 -18.56
N LEU A 274 -12.82 7.59 -17.70
CA LEU A 274 -12.54 6.27 -17.12
C LEU A 274 -13.51 5.92 -15.96
N TYR A 275 -14.14 6.94 -15.37
CA TYR A 275 -15.19 6.83 -14.37
C TYR A 275 -16.03 8.13 -14.34
N PRO A 276 -17.19 8.15 -13.64
CA PRO A 276 -18.03 9.35 -13.49
C PRO A 276 -17.40 10.45 -12.60
N GLU A 277 -16.35 11.12 -13.09
CA GLU A 277 -15.56 12.12 -12.33
C GLU A 277 -16.41 13.21 -11.67
N ALA A 278 -17.33 13.83 -12.42
CA ALA A 278 -18.19 14.91 -11.90
C ALA A 278 -19.07 14.45 -10.73
N LEU A 279 -19.55 13.20 -10.79
CA LEU A 279 -20.36 12.60 -9.74
C LEU A 279 -19.52 12.29 -8.50
N PHE A 280 -18.37 11.64 -8.66
CA PHE A 280 -17.51 11.29 -7.53
C PHE A 280 -16.91 12.53 -6.84
N ASN A 281 -16.51 13.55 -7.61
CA ASN A 281 -16.13 14.85 -7.05
C ASN A 281 -17.26 15.47 -6.20
N TYR A 282 -18.50 15.40 -6.69
CA TYR A 282 -19.66 15.87 -5.94
C TYR A 282 -19.91 15.05 -4.66
N LEU A 283 -19.95 13.73 -4.75
CA LEU A 283 -20.18 12.85 -3.60
C LEU A 283 -19.10 13.02 -2.53
N VAL A 284 -17.82 13.13 -2.91
CA VAL A 284 -16.73 13.40 -1.97
C VAL A 284 -16.87 14.78 -1.31
N SER A 285 -17.30 15.80 -2.07
CA SER A 285 -17.55 17.14 -1.50
C SER A 285 -18.71 17.18 -0.50
N LYS A 286 -19.61 16.20 -0.56
CA LYS A 286 -20.78 16.05 0.33
C LYS A 286 -20.56 15.06 1.47
N ALA A 287 -19.37 14.48 1.60
CA ALA A 287 -19.09 13.52 2.66
C ALA A 287 -19.22 14.19 4.06
N PRO A 288 -20.15 13.72 4.92
CA PRO A 288 -20.34 14.30 6.25
C PRO A 288 -19.08 14.09 7.08
N GLN A 289 -18.43 15.19 7.46
CA GLN A 289 -17.17 15.17 8.19
C GLN A 289 -17.38 14.73 9.65
N ILE A 290 -16.53 13.84 10.12
CA ILE A 290 -16.46 13.44 11.52
C ILE A 290 -15.48 14.41 12.19
N VAL A 291 -16.00 15.21 13.11
CA VAL A 291 -15.27 16.25 13.82
C VAL A 291 -14.72 15.75 15.16
N ASP A 292 -13.86 16.57 15.78
CA ASP A 292 -13.26 16.32 17.10
C ASP A 292 -12.40 15.05 17.17
N ILE A 293 -11.59 14.83 16.13
CA ILE A 293 -10.55 13.80 16.06
C ILE A 293 -9.22 14.49 15.77
N PRO A 294 -8.42 14.79 16.80
CA PRO A 294 -7.02 15.17 16.64
C PRO A 294 -6.08 14.00 16.81
#